data_AF-A0A3Q0CHP1-F1
#
_entry.id   AF-A0A3Q0CHP1-F1
#
_cell.length_a   1.000
_cell.length_b   1.000
_cell.length_c   1.000
_cell.angle_alpha   90.00
_cell.angle_beta   90.00
_cell.angle_gamma   90.00
#
_symmetry.space_group_name_H-M   'P 1'
#
loop_
_entity.id
_entity.type
_entity.pdbx_description
1 polymer ?
#
loop_
_entity_poly.entity_id
_entity_poly.type
_entity_poly.pdbx_seq_one_letter_code
_entity_poly.pdbx_strand_id
1 'polypeptide(L)'
;MNPGISSSAQDCEGLIVRSATKVTADVINAAEKLQVVGRAGTGVDNVDLEAATRKGILVMNTPNGNSLSAAELTCGMIMCLAR
;
A
#
# COMPACT_ATOMS: atom_id res chain seq x y z
N MET A 1 -0.24 10.58 -14.38
CA MET A 1 -1.30 9.57 -14.10
C MET A 1 -0.80 8.24 -14.62
N ASN A 2 -0.77 7.17 -13.80
CA ASN A 2 -0.37 5.85 -14.29
C ASN A 2 -1.61 5.21 -14.93
N PRO A 3 -1.70 5.07 -16.28
CA PRO A 3 -2.99 4.89 -16.95
C PRO A 3 -3.73 3.60 -16.57
N GLY A 4 -3.01 2.54 -16.19
CA GLY A 4 -3.59 1.22 -15.92
C GLY A 4 -4.36 1.09 -14.58
N ILE A 5 -4.08 1.95 -13.59
CA ILE A 5 -4.78 1.88 -12.29
C ILE A 5 -6.11 2.61 -12.31
N SER A 6 -6.24 3.72 -13.03
CA SER A 6 -7.50 4.48 -13.08
C SER A 6 -8.62 3.68 -13.74
N SER A 7 -8.32 2.94 -14.82
CA SER A 7 -9.31 2.07 -15.47
C SER A 7 -9.72 0.89 -14.59
N SER A 8 -8.76 0.28 -13.90
CA SER A 8 -9.02 -0.89 -13.05
C SER A 8 -9.75 -0.53 -11.75
N ALA A 9 -9.58 0.71 -11.27
CA ALA A 9 -10.18 1.18 -10.02
C ALA A 9 -11.65 1.64 -10.16
N GLN A 10 -12.11 1.95 -11.37
CA GLN A 10 -13.49 2.44 -11.59
C GLN A 10 -14.55 1.38 -11.26
N ASP A 11 -14.27 0.12 -11.56
CA ASP A 11 -15.23 -0.98 -11.41
C ASP A 11 -14.94 -1.93 -10.24
N CYS A 12 -13.96 -1.61 -9.39
CA CYS A 12 -13.62 -2.45 -8.26
C CYS A 12 -14.10 -1.88 -6.91
N GLU A 13 -14.48 -2.77 -6.01
CA GLU A 13 -14.84 -2.42 -4.61
C GLU A 13 -13.61 -2.44 -3.69
N GLY A 14 -12.54 -3.13 -4.11
CA GLY A 14 -11.30 -3.25 -3.37
C GLY A 14 -10.07 -3.09 -4.26
N LEU A 15 -9.03 -2.46 -3.72
CA LEU A 15 -7.76 -2.26 -4.40
C LEU A 15 -6.60 -2.74 -3.53
N ILE A 16 -5.80 -3.67 -4.06
CA ILE A 16 -4.58 -4.14 -3.39
C ILE A 16 -3.36 -3.52 -4.06
N VAL A 17 -2.51 -2.85 -3.28
CA VAL A 17 -1.32 -2.16 -3.79
C VAL A 17 -0.05 -2.57 -3.05
N ARG A 18 1.09 -2.40 -3.72
CA ARG A 18 2.44 -2.47 -3.15
C ARG A 18 3.12 -1.09 -3.21
N SER A 19 4.36 -1.03 -2.76
CA SER A 19 5.17 0.19 -2.65
C SER A 19 5.31 1.01 -3.93
N ALA A 20 5.32 0.39 -5.11
CA ALA A 20 5.47 1.10 -6.38
C ALA A 20 4.22 1.87 -6.83
N THR A 21 3.02 1.41 -6.43
CA THR A 21 1.75 1.99 -6.88
C THR A 21 1.39 3.18 -6.00
N LYS A 22 1.07 4.32 -6.63
CA LYS A 22 0.59 5.52 -5.94
C LYS A 22 -0.92 5.66 -6.10
N VAL A 23 -1.64 5.65 -4.99
CA VAL A 23 -3.10 5.86 -4.94
C VAL A 23 -3.34 7.32 -4.58
N THR A 24 -3.32 8.17 -5.61
CA THR A 24 -3.49 9.63 -5.45
C THR A 24 -4.95 10.03 -5.32
N ALA A 25 -5.22 11.26 -4.90
CA ALA A 25 -6.56 11.84 -4.87
C ALA A 25 -7.33 11.65 -6.19
N ASP A 26 -6.68 11.83 -7.35
CA ASP A 26 -7.34 11.65 -8.64
C ASP A 26 -7.84 10.22 -8.88
N VAL A 27 -7.04 9.22 -8.49
CA VAL A 27 -7.41 7.80 -8.60
C VAL A 27 -8.56 7.49 -7.64
N ILE A 28 -8.48 8.00 -6.41
CA ILE A 28 -9.52 7.84 -5.40
C ILE A 28 -10.82 8.48 -5.88
N ASN A 29 -10.78 9.68 -6.46
CA ASN A 29 -11.96 10.39 -6.94
C ASN A 29 -12.59 9.68 -8.15
N ALA A 30 -11.77 9.17 -9.08
CA ALA A 30 -12.24 8.42 -10.23
C ALA A 30 -12.85 7.04 -9.88
N ALA A 31 -12.51 6.47 -8.72
CA ALA A 31 -12.96 5.14 -8.31
C ALA A 31 -14.32 5.18 -7.57
N GLU A 32 -15.43 5.16 -8.31
CA GLU A 32 -16.78 5.38 -7.75
C GLU A 32 -17.26 4.27 -6.79
N LYS A 33 -16.86 3.02 -7.04
CA LYS A 33 -17.29 1.84 -6.25
C LYS A 33 -16.32 1.43 -5.15
N LEU A 34 -15.14 2.04 -5.11
CA LEU A 34 -14.06 1.62 -4.22
C LEU A 34 -14.43 1.86 -2.74
N GLN A 35 -14.31 0.81 -1.93
CA GLN A 35 -14.61 0.84 -0.49
C GLN A 35 -13.36 0.61 0.36
N VAL A 36 -12.39 -0.15 -0.14
CA VAL A 36 -11.20 -0.52 0.63
C VAL A 36 -9.92 -0.51 -0.20
N VAL A 37 -8.83 -0.02 0.40
CA VAL A 37 -7.48 -0.08 -0.15
C VAL A 37 -6.60 -0.86 0.82
N GLY A 38 -6.08 -2.01 0.37
CA GLY A 38 -5.12 -2.83 1.09
C GLY A 38 -3.70 -2.57 0.59
N ARG A 39 -2.82 -2.05 1.46
CA ARG A 39 -1.39 -1.95 1.17
C ARG A 39 -0.65 -3.18 1.71
N ALA A 40 -0.02 -3.90 0.80
CA ALA A 40 0.96 -4.94 1.11
C ALA A 40 2.29 -4.29 1.54
N GLY A 41 2.38 -3.92 2.82
CA GLY A 41 3.53 -3.27 3.45
C GLY A 41 3.14 -2.59 4.75
N THR A 42 4.13 -2.15 5.53
CA THR A 42 3.90 -1.48 6.83
C THR A 42 3.60 0.01 6.69
N GLY A 43 4.24 0.71 5.76
CA GLY A 43 3.95 2.12 5.47
C GLY A 43 2.60 2.32 4.79
N VAL A 44 2.14 3.57 4.70
CA VAL A 44 0.96 4.01 3.92
C VAL A 44 1.23 5.29 3.13
N ASP A 45 2.50 5.68 3.02
CA ASP A 45 3.04 6.89 2.34
C ASP A 45 2.68 7.03 0.84
N ASN A 46 2.23 5.97 0.19
CA ASN A 46 1.86 5.94 -1.23
C ASN A 46 0.34 6.02 -1.46
N VAL A 47 -0.46 6.17 -0.39
CA VAL A 47 -1.90 6.35 -0.45
C VAL A 47 -2.25 7.73 0.11
N ASP A 48 -3.07 8.49 -0.61
CA ASP A 48 -3.61 9.75 -0.10
C ASP A 48 -4.71 9.47 0.93
N LEU A 49 -4.29 9.42 2.20
CA LEU A 49 -5.16 9.09 3.34
C LEU A 49 -6.27 10.13 3.53
N GLU A 50 -6.02 11.40 3.24
CA GLU A 50 -7.03 12.42 3.40
C GLU A 50 -8.14 12.29 2.35
N ALA A 51 -7.76 12.09 1.08
CA ALA A 51 -8.72 11.86 0.01
C ALA A 51 -9.53 10.58 0.27
N ALA A 52 -8.88 9.50 0.73
CA ALA A 52 -9.56 8.26 1.10
C ALA A 52 -10.54 8.47 2.25
N THR A 53 -10.13 9.18 3.31
CA THR A 53 -10.97 9.48 4.47
C THR A 53 -12.19 10.31 4.08
N ARG A 54 -12.01 11.38 3.28
CA ARG A 54 -13.11 12.23 2.80
C ARG A 54 -14.14 11.45 1.97
N LYS A 55 -13.70 10.44 1.22
CA LYS A 55 -14.57 9.58 0.40
C LYS A 55 -15.14 8.38 1.16
N GLY A 56 -14.75 8.18 2.42
CA GLY A 56 -15.21 7.04 3.23
C GLY A 56 -14.56 5.70 2.87
N ILE A 57 -13.37 5.73 2.25
CA ILE A 57 -12.63 4.54 1.85
C ILE A 57 -11.72 4.09 2.98
N LEU A 58 -11.82 2.83 3.37
CA LEU A 58 -10.96 2.23 4.39
C LEU A 58 -9.58 1.95 3.82
N VAL A 59 -8.52 2.42 4.49
CA VAL A 59 -7.13 2.09 4.15
C VAL A 59 -6.56 1.18 5.22
N MET A 60 -6.05 0.03 4.80
CA MET A 60 -5.44 -0.97 5.68
C MET A 60 -4.05 -1.35 5.19
N ASN A 61 -3.15 -1.64 6.12
CA ASN A 61 -1.76 -2.03 5.87
C ASN A 61 -1.44 -3.36 6.58
N THR A 62 -0.23 -3.86 6.42
CA THR A 62 0.25 -5.09 7.08
C THR A 62 1.34 -4.74 8.09
N PRO A 63 0.99 -4.28 9.31
CA PRO A 63 1.97 -3.98 10.35
C PRO A 63 2.73 -5.25 10.74
N ASN A 64 4.02 -5.10 11.05
CA ASN A 64 4.92 -6.17 11.52
C ASN A 64 5.12 -7.38 10.57
N GLY A 65 4.55 -7.36 9.36
CA GLY A 65 4.55 -8.50 8.44
C GLY A 65 5.94 -8.97 8.00
N ASN A 66 6.96 -8.12 8.12
CA ASN A 66 8.35 -8.46 7.79
C ASN A 66 9.33 -8.35 8.98
N SER A 67 8.84 -8.09 10.19
CA SER A 67 9.70 -7.82 11.35
C SER A 67 10.61 -8.99 11.69
N LEU A 68 10.08 -10.22 11.65
CA LEU A 68 10.87 -11.43 11.96
C LEU A 68 11.95 -11.67 10.90
N SER A 69 11.58 -11.66 9.62
CA SER A 69 12.54 -11.87 8.52
C SER A 69 13.61 -10.78 8.47
N ALA A 70 13.26 -9.53 8.81
CA ALA A 70 14.23 -8.45 8.93
C ALA A 70 15.22 -8.68 10.09
N ALA A 71 14.75 -9.22 11.21
CA ALA A 71 15.61 -9.57 12.35
C ALA A 71 16.56 -10.73 11.97
N GLU A 72 16.05 -11.79 11.34
CA GLU A 72 16.85 -12.91 10.85
C GLU A 72 17.94 -12.46 9.87
N LEU A 73 17.56 -11.60 8.91
CA LEU A 73 18.50 -11.03 7.95
C LEU A 73 19.59 -10.19 8.64
N THR A 74 19.22 -9.42 9.66
CA THR A 74 20.15 -8.58 10.43
C THR A 74 21.18 -9.44 11.16
N CYS A 75 20.73 -10.49 11.87
CA CYS A 75 21.63 -11.45 12.52
C CYS A 75 22.56 -12.12 11.50
N GLY A 76 22.04 -12.50 10.33
CA GLY A 76 22.84 -13.02 9.22
C GLY A 76 23.93 -12.05 8.77
N MET A 77 23.59 -10.78 8.56
CA MET A 77 24.54 -9.74 8.16
C MET A 77 25.62 -9.49 9.22
N ILE A 78 25.27 -9.48 10.51
CA ILE A 78 26.24 -9.36 11.62
C ILE A 78 27.25 -10.52 11.57
N MET A 79 26.78 -11.75 11.40
CA MET A 79 27.66 -12.93 11.30
C MET A 79 28.57 -12.88 10.07
N CYS A 80 28.07 -12.38 8.92
CA CYS A 80 28.88 -12.21 7.71
C CYS A 80 29.99 -11.17 7.88
N LEU A 81 29.73 -10.07 8.60
CA LEU A 81 30.73 -9.03 8.85
C LEU A 81 31.78 -9.44 9.89
N ALA A 82 31.42 -10.34 10.81
CA ALA A 82 32.32 -10.80 11.88
C ALA A 82 33.42 -11.78 11.41
N ARG A 83 33.48 -12.11 10.12
CA ARG A 83 34.47 -13.02 9.54
C ARG A 83 35.44 -12.28 8.62
#